data_AF-A0A956S4T9-F1
#
_entry.id   AF-A0A956S4T9-F1
#
_cell.length_a   1.000
_cell.length_b   1.000
_cell.length_c   1.000
_cell.angle_alpha   90.00
_cell.angle_beta   90.00
_cell.angle_gamma   90.00
#
_symmetry.space_group_name_H-M   'P 1'
#
loop_
_entity.id
_entity.type
_entity.pdbx_description
1 polymer ?
#
loop_
_entity_poly.entity_id
_entity_poly.type
_entity_poly.pdbx_seq_one_letter_code
_entity_poly.pdbx_strand_id
1 'polypeptide(L)'
;TTGVPSGSAAVQAKLFGLKGGHSGCDIHLQRGNATKLLVRALQKVQKSVPFNIAHIQGGNLHNAIPREAFVTVVLASAKKDDFVKKLKAEMATIHDEFRPAEPDMKLDVNAAGATKEMLDDATTAKVMNLITGLPHGVLSMSYDIPELVETSTNLAAVKQENGELKVLMSSRSSVDSAIHATRRRIRSIAELAGASVEEGNGYPGWKPDVHSPLLALMKDVHKKVTGHEPEVKAVHAGLECGIIGEKYPGMDMISIGPQIEFPHSPDERVKIHTVKDFYDLLVVALKELAK
;
A
#
# COMPACT_ATOMS: atom_id res chain seq x y z
N THR A 1 19.66 19.55 -7.46
CA THR A 1 20.06 19.81 -6.08
C THR A 1 20.80 21.15 -6.03
N THR A 2 21.03 21.69 -4.83
CA THR A 2 21.84 22.88 -4.57
C THR A 2 22.77 22.61 -3.38
N GLY A 3 23.84 23.40 -3.26
CA GLY A 3 24.79 23.30 -2.15
C GLY A 3 24.17 23.73 -0.81
N VAL A 4 24.69 23.21 0.28
CA VAL A 4 24.24 23.56 1.63
C VAL A 4 24.81 24.92 2.07
N PRO A 5 23.97 25.91 2.43
CA PRO A 5 24.45 27.21 2.89
C PRO A 5 25.23 27.14 4.20
N SER A 6 26.21 28.03 4.38
CA SER A 6 26.92 28.18 5.65
C SER A 6 25.97 28.52 6.80
N GLY A 7 26.26 28.01 8.00
CA GLY A 7 25.39 28.21 9.17
C GLY A 7 24.12 27.34 9.18
N SER A 8 24.03 26.33 8.31
CA SER A 8 22.96 25.33 8.30
C SER A 8 23.29 24.12 9.20
N ALA A 9 22.24 23.45 9.67
CA ALA A 9 22.30 22.16 10.35
C ALA A 9 21.49 21.12 9.59
N ALA A 10 21.97 19.87 9.60
CA ALA A 10 21.25 18.72 9.07
C ALA A 10 20.58 17.94 10.22
N VAL A 11 19.31 17.59 10.04
CA VAL A 11 18.50 16.84 11.00
C VAL A 11 17.86 15.66 10.27
N GLN A 12 17.95 14.47 10.84
CA GLN A 12 17.23 13.29 10.35
C GLN A 12 16.03 13.00 11.25
N ALA A 13 14.87 12.82 10.63
CA ALA A 13 13.69 12.29 11.28
C ALA A 13 13.38 10.90 10.72
N LYS A 14 13.15 9.94 11.62
CA LYS A 14 12.76 8.55 11.33
C LYS A 14 11.40 8.28 11.96
N LEU A 15 10.40 7.98 11.13
CA LEU A 15 9.12 7.43 11.59
C LEU A 15 9.16 5.90 11.43
N PHE A 16 8.85 5.16 12.48
CA PHE A 16 8.95 3.71 12.50
C PHE A 16 7.98 3.08 13.51
N GLY A 17 7.97 1.75 13.59
CA GLY A 17 7.09 1.00 14.49
C GLY A 17 5.67 0.80 13.96
N LEU A 18 5.38 1.25 12.73
CA LEU A 18 4.10 0.96 12.09
C LEU A 18 4.00 -0.52 11.73
N LYS A 19 2.77 -1.05 11.75
CA LYS A 19 2.47 -2.47 11.46
C LYS A 19 2.80 -2.86 10.03
N GLY A 20 2.51 -1.99 9.07
CA GLY A 20 2.66 -2.27 7.63
C GLY A 20 1.69 -3.34 7.17
N GLY A 21 2.15 -4.32 6.38
CA GLY A 21 1.34 -5.44 5.93
C GLY A 21 1.15 -5.50 4.42
N HIS A 22 0.35 -6.47 3.97
CA HIS A 22 0.12 -6.69 2.54
C HIS A 22 -0.85 -5.64 1.98
N SER A 23 -0.39 -4.85 1.01
CA SER A 23 -1.15 -3.73 0.40
C SER A 23 -2.44 -4.12 -0.36
N GLY A 24 -2.73 -5.41 -0.50
CA GLY A 24 -4.02 -5.93 -0.95
C GLY A 24 -4.87 -6.34 0.25
N CYS A 25 -4.65 -7.57 0.72
CA CYS A 25 -5.32 -8.18 1.87
C CYS A 25 -5.46 -7.27 3.10
N ASP A 26 -4.44 -6.51 3.51
CA ASP A 26 -4.50 -5.70 4.74
C ASP A 26 -4.95 -4.25 4.50
N ILE A 27 -5.22 -3.83 3.25
CA ILE A 27 -5.45 -2.40 2.94
C ILE A 27 -6.72 -1.86 3.60
N HIS A 28 -7.71 -2.72 3.83
CA HIS A 28 -8.96 -2.39 4.49
C HIS A 28 -8.79 -2.12 5.99
N LEU A 29 -7.67 -2.54 6.60
CA LEU A 29 -7.36 -2.32 8.01
C LEU A 29 -6.96 -0.87 8.31
N GLN A 30 -6.88 -0.01 7.30
CA GLN A 30 -6.60 1.43 7.43
C GLN A 30 -5.31 1.72 8.22
N ARG A 31 -4.31 0.85 8.05
CA ARG A 31 -2.98 1.01 8.66
C ARG A 31 -2.28 2.24 8.11
N GLY A 32 -1.45 2.86 8.95
CA GLY A 32 -0.69 4.05 8.59
C GLY A 32 0.35 3.77 7.52
N ASN A 33 0.59 4.74 6.64
CA ASN A 33 1.71 4.73 5.70
C ASN A 33 2.81 5.66 6.20
N ALA A 34 3.94 5.11 6.62
CA ALA A 34 5.01 5.86 7.27
C ALA A 34 5.49 7.06 6.44
N THR A 35 5.64 6.89 5.13
CA THR A 35 6.09 7.97 4.23
C THR A 35 5.09 9.11 4.19
N LYS A 36 3.80 8.78 4.04
CA LYS A 36 2.72 9.78 3.97
C LYS A 36 2.57 10.54 5.26
N LEU A 37 2.60 9.85 6.40
CA LEU A 37 2.46 10.47 7.72
C LEU A 37 3.66 11.38 8.05
N LEU A 38 4.88 10.94 7.73
CA LEU A 38 6.07 11.76 7.92
C LEU A 38 6.01 13.04 7.07
N VAL A 39 5.66 12.95 5.78
CA VAL A 39 5.52 14.13 4.91
C VAL A 39 4.37 15.04 5.36
N ARG A 40 3.24 14.49 5.81
CA ARG A 40 2.13 15.26 6.40
C ARG A 40 2.63 16.12 7.57
N ALA A 41 3.41 15.54 8.47
CA ALA A 41 3.97 16.27 9.61
C ALA A 41 4.95 17.37 9.17
N LEU A 42 5.83 17.06 8.21
CA LEU A 42 6.80 18.03 7.66
C LEU A 42 6.12 19.23 7.01
N GLN A 43 5.03 19.02 6.24
CA GLN A 43 4.29 20.12 5.60
C GLN A 43 3.69 21.08 6.62
N LYS A 44 3.23 20.58 7.78
CA LYS A 44 2.78 21.45 8.88
C LYS A 44 3.92 22.31 9.42
N VAL A 45 5.08 21.68 9.68
CA VAL A 45 6.26 22.36 10.24
C VAL A 45 6.79 23.42 9.28
N GLN A 46 6.84 23.13 7.98
CA GLN A 46 7.40 24.01 6.95
C GLN A 46 6.74 25.39 6.91
N LYS A 47 5.46 25.50 7.31
CA LYS A 47 4.73 26.78 7.39
C LYS A 47 5.36 27.79 8.36
N SER A 48 6.19 27.33 9.30
CA SER A 48 6.79 28.19 10.32
C SER A 48 8.30 28.02 10.48
N VAL A 49 8.86 26.92 9.97
CA VAL A 49 10.30 26.65 9.97
C VAL A 49 10.72 26.28 8.55
N PRO A 50 11.38 27.19 7.82
CA PRO A 50 11.92 26.88 6.51
C PRO A 50 12.98 25.79 6.59
N PHE A 51 12.89 24.80 5.70
CA PHE A 51 13.86 23.74 5.52
C PHE A 51 13.81 23.20 4.09
N ASN A 52 14.88 22.54 3.69
CA ASN A 52 15.02 21.81 2.43
C ASN A 52 15.26 20.33 2.70
N ILE A 53 14.74 19.45 1.84
CA ILE A 53 15.01 18.01 1.95
C ILE A 53 16.39 17.73 1.35
N ALA A 54 17.27 17.07 2.10
CA ALA A 54 18.51 16.52 1.56
C ALA A 54 18.35 15.08 1.09
N HIS A 55 17.57 14.29 1.83
CA HIS A 55 17.29 12.90 1.49
C HIS A 55 15.92 12.47 1.99
N ILE A 56 15.19 11.66 1.23
CA ILE A 56 13.95 11.03 1.66
C ILE A 56 13.89 9.58 1.18
N GLN A 57 13.49 8.68 2.07
CA GLN A 57 13.28 7.27 1.76
C GLN A 57 12.18 6.69 2.65
N GLY A 58 11.36 5.79 2.11
CA GLY A 58 10.38 5.05 2.89
C GLY A 58 9.80 3.88 2.12
N GLY A 59 9.44 2.82 2.82
CA GLY A 59 8.97 1.57 2.18
C GLY A 59 10.06 0.82 1.40
N ASN A 60 9.67 -0.29 0.76
CA ASN A 60 10.61 -1.12 0.01
C ASN A 60 9.97 -1.91 -1.13
N LEU A 61 9.00 -2.77 -0.81
CA LEU A 61 8.36 -3.69 -1.75
C LEU A 61 7.05 -3.10 -2.29
N HIS A 62 6.79 -3.31 -3.58
CA HIS A 62 5.58 -2.80 -4.26
C HIS A 62 4.26 -3.23 -3.60
N ASN A 63 4.24 -4.42 -2.98
CA ASN A 63 3.06 -5.01 -2.37
C ASN A 63 3.00 -4.83 -0.84
N ALA A 64 3.91 -4.07 -0.22
CA ALA A 64 3.91 -3.84 1.23
C ALA A 64 3.52 -2.40 1.59
N ILE A 65 2.74 -2.24 2.65
CA ILE A 65 2.44 -0.93 3.25
C ILE A 65 3.70 -0.45 4.03
N PRO A 66 4.24 0.75 3.75
CA PRO A 66 5.45 1.26 4.41
C PRO A 66 5.36 1.33 5.93
N ARG A 67 6.26 0.61 6.60
CA ARG A 67 6.39 0.57 8.07
C ARG A 67 7.32 1.62 8.64
N GLU A 68 8.29 2.03 7.82
CA GLU A 68 9.32 2.99 8.19
C GLU A 68 9.54 3.99 7.07
N ALA A 69 9.86 5.22 7.45
CA ALA A 69 10.28 6.28 6.56
C ALA A 69 11.30 7.20 7.27
N PHE A 70 12.18 7.76 6.47
CA PHE A 70 13.30 8.58 6.89
C PHE A 70 13.34 9.83 6.02
N VAL A 71 13.59 10.96 6.63
CA VAL A 71 13.91 12.19 5.92
C VAL A 71 15.10 12.85 6.59
N THR A 72 16.04 13.33 5.80
CA THR A 72 17.07 14.27 6.25
C THR A 72 16.74 15.63 5.66
N VAL A 73 16.64 16.62 6.53
CA VAL A 73 16.39 18.01 6.17
C VAL A 73 17.57 18.89 6.55
N VAL A 74 17.72 19.99 5.82
CA VAL A 74 18.69 21.04 6.07
C VAL A 74 17.93 22.32 6.37
N LEU A 75 18.32 23.01 7.43
CA LEU A 75 17.73 24.27 7.87
C LEU A 75 18.77 25.14 8.56
N ALA A 76 18.48 26.42 8.77
CA ALA A 76 19.33 27.30 9.56
C ALA A 76 19.57 26.70 10.96
N SER A 77 20.82 26.67 11.43
CA SER A 77 21.18 26.05 12.73
C SER A 77 20.37 26.60 13.90
N ALA A 78 20.06 27.90 13.89
CA ALA A 78 19.24 28.57 14.90
C ALA A 78 17.78 28.09 14.95
N LYS A 79 17.30 27.37 13.93
CA LYS A 79 15.93 26.83 13.85
C LYS A 79 15.83 25.34 14.19
N LYS A 80 16.96 24.68 14.46
CA LYS A 80 17.03 23.24 14.75
C LYS A 80 16.09 22.82 15.87
N ASP A 81 16.15 23.47 17.02
CA ASP A 81 15.37 23.06 18.19
C ASP A 81 13.86 23.34 17.99
N ASP A 82 13.51 24.42 17.30
CA ASP A 82 12.12 24.73 16.95
C ASP A 82 11.54 23.71 15.96
N PHE A 83 12.34 23.30 14.96
CA PHE A 83 11.97 22.20 14.04
C PHE A 83 11.69 20.91 14.81
N VAL A 84 12.63 20.47 15.66
CA VAL A 84 12.49 19.22 16.42
C VAL A 84 11.25 19.27 17.32
N LYS A 85 11.04 20.39 18.04
CA LYS A 85 9.90 20.57 18.92
C LYS A 85 8.58 20.49 18.15
N LYS A 86 8.45 21.22 17.04
CA LYS A 86 7.23 21.27 16.23
C LYS A 86 6.94 19.95 15.53
N LEU A 87 7.96 19.28 15.00
CA LEU A 87 7.80 17.98 14.35
C LEU A 87 7.33 16.92 15.35
N LYS A 88 7.92 16.88 16.56
CA LYS A 88 7.47 15.97 17.62
C LYS A 88 6.03 16.27 18.06
N ALA A 89 5.66 17.54 18.21
CA ALA A 89 4.30 17.92 18.59
C ALA A 89 3.25 17.53 17.53
N GLU A 90 3.54 17.77 16.24
CA GLU A 90 2.65 17.37 15.15
C GLU A 90 2.55 15.84 15.06
N MET A 91 3.67 15.13 15.21
CA MET A 91 3.65 13.67 15.16
C MET A 91 2.94 13.04 16.35
N ALA A 92 2.97 13.67 17.54
CA ALA A 92 2.13 13.23 18.66
C ALA A 92 0.63 13.36 18.33
N THR A 93 0.23 14.46 17.66
CA THR A 93 -1.15 14.64 17.19
C THR A 93 -1.55 13.56 16.18
N ILE A 94 -0.67 13.24 15.23
CA ILE A 94 -0.90 12.17 14.25
C ILE A 94 -0.90 10.79 14.93
N HIS A 95 -0.05 10.56 15.93
CA HIS A 95 -0.05 9.32 16.71
C HIS A 95 -1.37 9.12 17.44
N ASP A 96 -1.92 10.15 18.04
CA ASP A 96 -3.21 10.10 18.72
C ASP A 96 -4.36 9.73 17.75
N GLU A 97 -4.34 10.29 16.53
CA GLU A 97 -5.29 9.95 15.46
C GLU A 97 -5.19 8.47 15.03
N PHE A 98 -3.97 7.96 14.88
CA PHE A 98 -3.71 6.60 14.40
C PHE A 98 -3.59 5.56 15.52
N ARG A 99 -3.67 5.94 16.79
CA ARG A 99 -3.38 5.08 17.95
C ARG A 99 -4.08 3.72 17.93
N PRO A 100 -5.37 3.59 17.54
CA PRO A 100 -6.02 2.28 17.46
C PRO A 100 -5.37 1.33 16.43
N ALA A 101 -4.91 1.89 15.31
CA ALA A 101 -4.29 1.11 14.24
C ALA A 101 -2.77 0.92 14.46
N GLU A 102 -2.07 1.95 14.93
CA GLU A 102 -0.61 2.06 15.00
C GLU A 102 -0.11 2.43 16.43
N PRO A 103 -0.40 1.61 17.45
CA PRO A 103 -0.05 1.94 18.83
C PRO A 103 1.47 2.10 19.06
N ASP A 104 2.28 1.37 18.29
CA ASP A 104 3.74 1.32 18.42
C ASP A 104 4.48 2.34 17.54
N MET A 105 3.76 3.21 16.82
CA MET A 105 4.38 4.22 15.96
C MET A 105 5.21 5.22 16.78
N LYS A 106 6.45 5.45 16.35
CA LYS A 106 7.45 6.27 17.03
C LYS A 106 8.21 7.16 16.05
N LEU A 107 8.62 8.33 16.55
CA LEU A 107 9.43 9.29 15.82
C LEU A 107 10.74 9.56 16.55
N ASP A 108 11.85 9.23 15.88
CA ASP A 108 13.17 9.66 16.29
C ASP A 108 13.61 10.86 15.47
N VAL A 109 14.20 11.86 16.13
CA VAL A 109 14.74 13.06 15.47
C VAL A 109 16.13 13.33 16.02
N ASN A 110 17.14 13.16 15.16
CA ASN A 110 18.55 13.21 15.53
C ASN A 110 19.31 14.19 14.64
N ALA A 111 20.46 14.68 15.12
CA ALA A 111 21.39 15.37 14.24
C ALA A 111 21.86 14.39 13.15
N ALA A 112 21.90 14.85 11.90
CA ALA A 112 22.45 14.08 10.80
C ALA A 112 23.92 14.48 10.57
N GLY A 113 24.69 13.58 9.94
CA GLY A 113 26.00 13.93 9.41
C GLY A 113 25.90 15.07 8.40
N ALA A 114 27.03 15.76 8.17
CA ALA A 114 27.09 16.82 7.18
C ALA A 114 26.68 16.28 5.79
N THR A 115 25.71 16.94 5.16
CA THR A 115 25.36 16.70 3.75
C THR A 115 25.96 17.80 2.89
N LYS A 116 26.39 17.46 1.67
CA LYS A 116 26.96 18.42 0.71
C LYS A 116 25.88 19.12 -0.11
N GLU A 117 24.75 18.45 -0.31
CA GLU A 117 23.68 18.91 -1.20
C GLU A 117 22.31 18.74 -0.54
N MET A 118 21.37 19.56 -1.02
CA MET A 118 19.96 19.49 -0.70
C MET A 118 19.10 19.78 -1.94
N LEU A 119 17.83 19.42 -1.92
CA LEU A 119 16.86 19.90 -2.90
C LEU A 119 16.66 21.40 -2.70
N ASP A 120 16.52 22.16 -3.80
CA ASP A 120 16.12 23.57 -3.68
C ASP A 120 14.67 23.70 -3.15
N ASP A 121 14.24 24.94 -2.89
CA ASP A 121 12.92 25.22 -2.32
C ASP A 121 11.78 24.69 -3.20
N ALA A 122 11.88 24.93 -4.51
CA ALA A 122 10.87 24.53 -5.48
C ALA A 122 10.74 23.00 -5.56
N THR A 123 11.87 22.29 -5.58
CA THR A 123 11.92 20.83 -5.65
C THR A 123 11.47 20.22 -4.33
N THR A 124 11.88 20.77 -3.19
CA THR A 124 11.39 20.35 -1.86
C THR A 124 9.86 20.45 -1.79
N ALA A 125 9.30 21.58 -2.22
CA ALA A 125 7.86 21.78 -2.26
C ALA A 125 7.15 20.79 -3.21
N LYS A 126 7.69 20.58 -4.42
CA LYS A 126 7.16 19.60 -5.39
C LYS A 126 7.15 18.18 -4.82
N VAL A 127 8.23 17.74 -4.18
CA VAL A 127 8.34 16.40 -3.59
C VAL A 127 7.31 16.20 -2.48
N MET A 128 7.18 17.14 -1.55
CA MET A 128 6.20 17.02 -0.47
C MET A 128 4.77 17.07 -1.00
N ASN A 129 4.48 17.96 -1.96
CA ASN A 129 3.16 18.06 -2.56
C ASN A 129 2.80 16.82 -3.38
N LEU A 130 3.76 16.23 -4.11
CA LEU A 130 3.58 14.99 -4.83
C LEU A 130 3.22 13.84 -3.88
N ILE A 131 4.05 13.62 -2.84
CA ILE A 131 3.80 12.56 -1.87
C ILE A 131 2.45 12.79 -1.19
N THR A 132 2.13 14.01 -0.76
CA THR A 132 0.83 14.34 -0.14
C THR A 132 -0.35 14.13 -1.09
N GLY A 133 -0.23 14.56 -2.35
CA GLY A 133 -1.30 14.46 -3.34
C GLY A 133 -1.59 13.04 -3.81
N LEU A 134 -0.55 12.19 -3.93
CA LEU A 134 -0.71 10.81 -4.40
C LEU A 134 -1.65 10.00 -3.48
N PRO A 135 -2.68 9.33 -4.02
CA PRO A 135 -3.64 8.57 -3.21
C PRO A 135 -2.98 7.37 -2.51
N HIS A 136 -3.52 6.96 -1.37
CA HIS A 136 -3.12 5.75 -0.65
C HIS A 136 -4.33 5.19 0.11
N GLY A 137 -4.42 3.85 0.21
CA GLY A 137 -5.49 3.16 0.91
C GLY A 137 -6.63 2.73 0.00
N VAL A 138 -7.78 2.48 0.61
CA VAL A 138 -9.05 2.16 -0.07
C VAL A 138 -9.56 3.38 -0.83
N LEU A 139 -9.94 3.19 -2.10
CA LEU A 139 -10.53 4.22 -2.96
C LEU A 139 -12.02 4.01 -3.17
N SER A 140 -12.46 2.75 -3.30
CA SER A 140 -13.87 2.36 -3.38
C SER A 140 -14.09 1.00 -2.74
N MET A 141 -15.26 0.83 -2.13
CA MET A 141 -15.82 -0.48 -1.78
C MET A 141 -16.69 -0.96 -2.94
N SER A 142 -16.83 -2.28 -3.07
CA SER A 142 -17.68 -2.89 -4.09
C SER A 142 -19.14 -2.50 -3.89
N TYR A 143 -19.80 -2.16 -5.00
CA TYR A 143 -21.25 -1.95 -5.04
C TYR A 143 -22.04 -3.27 -5.00
N ASP A 144 -21.40 -4.36 -5.45
CA ASP A 144 -22.03 -5.68 -5.58
C ASP A 144 -21.83 -6.55 -4.33
N ILE A 145 -20.73 -6.34 -3.58
CA ILE A 145 -20.33 -7.17 -2.44
C ILE A 145 -20.01 -6.29 -1.23
N PRO A 146 -20.86 -6.28 -0.19
CA PRO A 146 -20.59 -5.55 1.05
C PRO A 146 -19.22 -5.89 1.64
N GLU A 147 -18.56 -4.88 2.22
CA GLU A 147 -17.24 -4.98 2.89
C GLU A 147 -16.05 -5.37 2.00
N LEU A 148 -16.27 -5.68 0.72
CA LEU A 148 -15.19 -5.92 -0.23
C LEU A 148 -14.59 -4.59 -0.71
N VAL A 149 -13.28 -4.43 -0.53
CA VAL A 149 -12.54 -3.37 -1.23
C VAL A 149 -12.56 -3.68 -2.73
N GLU A 150 -13.08 -2.76 -3.53
CA GLU A 150 -13.08 -2.90 -4.99
C GLU A 150 -11.80 -2.33 -5.55
N THR A 151 -11.48 -1.08 -5.21
CA THR A 151 -10.31 -0.37 -5.73
C THR A 151 -9.48 0.20 -4.59
N SER A 152 -8.16 -0.01 -4.65
CA SER A 152 -7.20 0.57 -3.71
C SER A 152 -5.90 0.96 -4.39
N THR A 153 -5.07 1.73 -3.68
CA THR A 153 -3.71 2.02 -4.15
C THR A 153 -2.74 2.18 -2.99
N ASN A 154 -1.48 1.80 -3.22
CA ASN A 154 -0.41 1.83 -2.23
C ASN A 154 0.73 2.71 -2.72
N LEU A 155 1.09 3.74 -1.94
CA LEU A 155 2.37 4.42 -2.07
C LEU A 155 3.41 3.53 -1.39
N ALA A 156 4.01 2.65 -2.17
CA ALA A 156 4.74 1.48 -1.71
C ALA A 156 6.19 1.78 -1.34
N ALA A 157 6.83 2.68 -2.09
CA ALA A 157 8.18 3.12 -1.79
C ALA A 157 8.44 4.53 -2.29
N VAL A 158 9.29 5.26 -1.58
CA VAL A 158 9.97 6.47 -2.04
C VAL A 158 11.46 6.21 -1.86
N LYS A 159 12.25 6.37 -2.92
CA LYS A 159 13.70 6.17 -2.90
C LYS A 159 14.38 7.33 -3.62
N GLN A 160 15.34 7.96 -2.95
CA GLN A 160 16.20 8.96 -3.56
C GLN A 160 17.58 8.34 -3.81
N GLU A 161 17.89 8.04 -5.06
CA GLU A 161 19.11 7.33 -5.47
C GLU A 161 19.59 7.84 -6.83
N ASN A 162 20.90 7.87 -7.05
CA ASN A 162 21.49 8.22 -8.35
C ASN A 162 21.02 9.58 -8.94
N GLY A 163 20.73 10.55 -8.08
CA GLY A 163 20.25 11.88 -8.51
C GLY A 163 18.76 11.93 -8.85
N GLU A 164 18.03 10.83 -8.68
CA GLU A 164 16.60 10.71 -8.97
C GLU A 164 15.79 10.47 -7.70
N LEU A 165 14.53 10.90 -7.71
CA LEU A 165 13.53 10.49 -6.73
C LEU A 165 12.51 9.58 -7.42
N LYS A 166 12.45 8.32 -6.99
CA LYS A 166 11.51 7.33 -7.48
C LYS A 166 10.39 7.13 -6.47
N VAL A 167 9.15 7.29 -6.92
CA VAL A 167 7.94 6.98 -6.13
C VAL A 167 7.25 5.78 -6.78
N LEU A 168 7.18 4.69 -6.04
CA LEU A 168 6.55 3.45 -6.49
C LEU A 168 5.10 3.39 -5.99
N MET A 169 4.16 3.33 -6.93
CA MET A 169 2.74 3.14 -6.67
C MET A 169 2.31 1.72 -7.05
N SER A 170 1.41 1.12 -6.29
CA SER A 170 0.82 -0.19 -6.59
C SER A 170 -0.69 -0.11 -6.43
N SER A 171 -1.41 -0.12 -7.54
CA SER A 171 -2.88 0.00 -7.58
C SER A 171 -3.52 -1.36 -7.84
N ARG A 172 -4.72 -1.57 -7.29
CA ARG A 172 -5.47 -2.82 -7.38
C ARG A 172 -6.93 -2.51 -7.64
N SER A 173 -7.57 -3.24 -8.54
CA SER A 173 -9.02 -3.23 -8.66
C SER A 173 -9.55 -4.58 -9.13
N SER A 174 -10.76 -4.93 -8.70
CA SER A 174 -11.55 -6.00 -9.34
C SER A 174 -12.26 -5.52 -10.62
N VAL A 175 -12.17 -4.22 -10.94
CA VAL A 175 -12.82 -3.59 -12.09
C VAL A 175 -11.77 -2.87 -12.95
N ASP A 176 -11.60 -3.31 -14.19
CA ASP A 176 -10.56 -2.80 -15.09
C ASP A 176 -10.71 -1.29 -15.38
N SER A 177 -11.94 -0.82 -15.59
CA SER A 177 -12.20 0.61 -15.82
C SER A 177 -11.78 1.49 -14.62
N ALA A 178 -11.92 0.97 -13.39
CA ALA A 178 -11.57 1.66 -12.16
C ALA A 178 -10.05 1.70 -11.92
N ILE A 179 -9.31 0.63 -12.21
CA ILE A 179 -7.84 0.66 -12.13
C ILE A 179 -7.25 1.62 -13.18
N HIS A 180 -7.81 1.68 -14.39
CA HIS A 180 -7.39 2.67 -15.40
C HIS A 180 -7.67 4.10 -14.96
N ALA A 181 -8.83 4.37 -14.36
CA ALA A 181 -9.15 5.69 -13.79
C ALA A 181 -8.18 6.07 -12.67
N THR A 182 -7.83 5.11 -11.80
CA THR A 182 -6.86 5.30 -10.72
C THR A 182 -5.47 5.63 -11.25
N ARG A 183 -4.99 4.90 -12.28
CA ARG A 183 -3.71 5.16 -12.95
C ARG A 183 -3.68 6.55 -13.58
N ARG A 184 -4.75 6.97 -14.28
CA ARG A 184 -4.86 8.33 -14.84
C ARG A 184 -4.81 9.41 -13.76
N ARG A 185 -5.47 9.20 -12.61
CA ARG A 185 -5.41 10.13 -11.47
C ARG A 185 -3.98 10.27 -10.93
N ILE A 186 -3.30 9.14 -10.70
CA ILE A 186 -1.91 9.11 -10.23
C ILE A 186 -1.00 9.83 -11.21
N ARG A 187 -1.13 9.52 -12.51
CA ARG A 187 -0.38 10.16 -13.59
C ARG A 187 -0.57 11.68 -13.61
N SER A 188 -1.82 12.14 -13.55
CA SER A 188 -2.13 13.58 -13.55
C SER A 188 -1.45 14.31 -12.39
N ILE A 189 -1.46 13.71 -11.19
CA ILE A 189 -0.81 14.30 -10.01
C ILE A 189 0.72 14.34 -10.18
N ALA A 190 1.31 13.27 -10.71
CA ALA A 190 2.75 13.18 -10.95
C ALA A 190 3.22 14.18 -12.02
N GLU A 191 2.49 14.31 -13.12
CA GLU A 191 2.78 15.26 -14.19
C GLU A 191 2.65 16.72 -13.71
N LEU A 192 1.65 17.04 -12.87
CA LEU A 192 1.56 18.35 -12.22
C LEU A 192 2.76 18.67 -11.32
N ALA A 193 3.40 17.65 -10.73
CA ALA A 193 4.64 17.81 -9.98
C ALA A 193 5.89 17.85 -10.87
N GLY A 194 5.76 17.62 -12.18
CA GLY A 194 6.85 17.57 -13.16
C GLY A 194 7.60 16.24 -13.19
N ALA A 195 7.00 15.15 -12.71
CA ALA A 195 7.57 13.82 -12.77
C ALA A 195 7.19 13.09 -14.07
N SER A 196 8.09 12.24 -14.58
CA SER A 196 7.76 11.23 -15.59
C SER A 196 7.07 10.04 -14.93
N VAL A 197 6.18 9.38 -15.68
CA VAL A 197 5.39 8.25 -15.18
C VAL A 197 5.52 7.06 -16.10
N GLU A 198 6.17 6.02 -15.60
CA GLU A 198 6.25 4.71 -16.21
C GLU A 198 5.22 3.77 -15.60
N GLU A 199 4.61 2.95 -16.44
CA GLU A 199 3.47 2.15 -16.10
C GLU A 199 3.70 0.72 -16.62
N GLY A 200 3.64 -0.27 -15.71
CA GLY A 200 3.74 -1.68 -16.11
C GLY A 200 2.46 -2.20 -16.79
N ASN A 201 2.57 -3.41 -17.35
CA ASN A 201 1.46 -4.09 -18.00
C ASN A 201 0.31 -4.42 -17.02
N GLY A 202 0.63 -4.62 -15.74
CA GLY A 202 -0.34 -5.06 -14.73
C GLY A 202 -0.84 -6.49 -15.01
N TYR A 203 -1.95 -6.84 -14.38
CA TYR A 203 -2.71 -8.06 -14.66
C TYR A 203 -4.20 -7.75 -14.47
N PRO A 204 -5.09 -8.42 -15.21
CA PRO A 204 -6.54 -8.16 -15.15
C PRO A 204 -7.12 -8.51 -13.79
N GLY A 205 -8.21 -7.84 -13.43
CA GLY A 205 -9.04 -8.24 -12.30
C GLY A 205 -9.81 -9.53 -12.59
N TRP A 206 -10.29 -10.19 -11.54
CA TRP A 206 -11.32 -11.22 -11.65
C TRP A 206 -12.58 -10.70 -10.95
N LYS A 207 -13.49 -10.11 -11.74
CA LYS A 207 -14.76 -9.61 -11.20
C LYS A 207 -15.61 -10.80 -10.72
N PRO A 208 -16.06 -10.82 -9.45
CA PRO A 208 -16.93 -11.89 -8.97
C PRO A 208 -18.27 -11.92 -9.73
N ASP A 209 -18.72 -13.12 -10.09
CA ASP A 209 -20.06 -13.37 -10.61
C ASP A 209 -20.88 -14.14 -9.58
N VAL A 210 -21.78 -13.44 -8.90
CA VAL A 210 -22.66 -14.02 -7.87
C VAL A 210 -23.74 -14.94 -8.44
N HIS A 211 -23.92 -14.93 -9.77
CA HIS A 211 -24.88 -15.76 -10.49
C HIS A 211 -24.21 -16.93 -11.24
N SER A 212 -22.91 -17.16 -11.02
CA SER A 212 -22.15 -18.27 -11.62
C SER A 212 -22.82 -19.63 -11.32
N PRO A 213 -23.15 -20.42 -12.35
CA PRO A 213 -23.63 -21.80 -12.16
C PRO A 213 -22.62 -22.68 -11.42
N LEU A 214 -21.32 -22.52 -11.68
CA LEU A 214 -20.26 -23.23 -10.98
C LEU A 214 -20.22 -22.84 -9.49
N LEU A 215 -20.38 -21.56 -9.16
CA LEU A 215 -20.48 -21.11 -7.77
C LEU A 215 -21.64 -21.78 -7.05
N ALA A 216 -22.83 -21.84 -7.67
CA ALA A 216 -23.99 -22.51 -7.10
C ALA A 216 -23.71 -24.00 -6.83
N LEU A 217 -23.15 -24.72 -7.81
CA LEU A 217 -22.74 -26.12 -7.67
C LEU A 217 -21.73 -26.30 -6.54
N MET A 218 -20.73 -25.43 -6.44
CA MET A 218 -19.71 -25.51 -5.40
C MET A 218 -20.26 -25.26 -4.01
N LYS A 219 -21.28 -24.41 -3.85
CA LYS A 219 -21.97 -24.23 -2.56
C LYS A 219 -22.67 -25.51 -2.11
N ASP A 220 -23.39 -26.16 -3.02
CA ASP A 220 -24.07 -27.42 -2.74
C ASP A 220 -23.09 -28.54 -2.40
N VAL A 221 -22.01 -28.67 -3.19
CA VAL A 221 -20.92 -29.62 -2.92
C VAL A 221 -20.29 -29.37 -1.57
N HIS A 222 -20.02 -28.11 -1.22
CA HIS A 222 -19.42 -27.77 0.07
C HIS A 222 -20.29 -28.16 1.25
N LYS A 223 -21.59 -27.84 1.18
CA LYS A 223 -22.57 -28.24 2.20
C LYS A 223 -22.67 -29.76 2.33
N LYS A 224 -22.66 -30.48 1.21
CA LYS A 224 -22.72 -31.95 1.19
C LYS A 224 -21.49 -32.61 1.82
N VAL A 225 -20.30 -32.07 1.59
CA VAL A 225 -19.03 -32.65 2.09
C VAL A 225 -18.74 -32.26 3.53
N THR A 226 -18.96 -30.99 3.90
CA THR A 226 -18.56 -30.44 5.20
C THR A 226 -19.69 -30.32 6.21
N GLY A 227 -20.94 -30.49 5.76
CA GLY A 227 -22.16 -30.30 6.57
C GLY A 227 -22.56 -28.83 6.77
N HIS A 228 -21.80 -27.87 6.23
CA HIS A 228 -22.02 -26.44 6.46
C HIS A 228 -21.95 -25.63 5.17
N GLU A 229 -22.68 -24.52 5.11
CA GLU A 229 -22.59 -23.57 4.00
C GLU A 229 -21.17 -22.96 3.93
N PRO A 230 -20.58 -22.81 2.73
CA PRO A 230 -19.30 -22.14 2.61
C PRO A 230 -19.43 -20.64 2.78
N GLU A 231 -18.36 -20.02 3.24
CA GLU A 231 -18.18 -18.58 3.10
C GLU A 231 -17.75 -18.25 1.67
N VAL A 232 -18.62 -17.58 0.91
CA VAL A 232 -18.28 -17.06 -0.41
C VAL A 232 -17.61 -15.70 -0.23
N LYS A 233 -16.32 -15.62 -0.58
CA LYS A 233 -15.51 -14.43 -0.39
C LYS A 233 -14.82 -14.04 -1.69
N ALA A 234 -14.63 -12.74 -1.86
CA ALA A 234 -13.69 -12.19 -2.82
C ALA A 234 -12.46 -11.69 -2.05
N VAL A 235 -11.27 -11.84 -2.64
CA VAL A 235 -10.02 -11.39 -2.04
C VAL A 235 -9.55 -10.13 -2.75
N HIS A 236 -9.14 -9.11 -1.99
CA HIS A 236 -8.49 -7.93 -2.56
C HIS A 236 -7.00 -8.21 -2.83
N ALA A 237 -6.74 -9.20 -3.67
CA ALA A 237 -5.41 -9.69 -4.04
C ALA A 237 -5.42 -10.18 -5.50
N GLY A 238 -4.23 -10.43 -6.07
CA GLY A 238 -4.14 -11.04 -7.40
C GLY A 238 -4.29 -12.55 -7.32
N LEU A 239 -5.11 -13.12 -8.19
CA LEU A 239 -5.21 -14.56 -8.46
C LEU A 239 -5.05 -14.77 -9.96
N GLU A 240 -4.44 -15.88 -10.39
CA GLU A 240 -4.31 -16.16 -11.83
C GLU A 240 -5.65 -16.30 -12.56
N CYS A 241 -6.76 -16.51 -11.85
CA CYS A 241 -8.12 -16.52 -12.42
C CYS A 241 -8.42 -15.29 -13.28
N GLY A 242 -7.89 -14.10 -12.93
CA GLY A 242 -8.04 -12.91 -13.78
C GLY A 242 -7.39 -13.11 -15.16
N ILE A 243 -6.15 -13.60 -15.17
CA ILE A 243 -5.38 -13.84 -16.41
C ILE A 243 -6.03 -14.96 -17.24
N ILE A 244 -6.47 -16.03 -16.57
CA ILE A 244 -7.15 -17.15 -17.22
C ILE A 244 -8.46 -16.67 -17.86
N GLY A 245 -9.26 -15.89 -17.14
CA GLY A 245 -10.53 -15.35 -17.63
C GLY A 245 -10.36 -14.40 -18.82
N GLU A 246 -9.34 -13.54 -18.79
CA GLU A 246 -9.00 -12.67 -19.94
C GLU A 246 -8.66 -13.49 -21.19
N LYS A 247 -7.89 -14.57 -21.01
CA LYS A 247 -7.47 -15.44 -22.13
C LYS A 247 -8.59 -16.32 -22.67
N TYR A 248 -9.58 -16.66 -21.84
CA TYR A 248 -10.68 -17.54 -22.21
C TYR A 248 -12.04 -16.91 -21.80
N PRO A 249 -12.52 -15.93 -22.59
CA PRO A 249 -13.79 -15.26 -22.31
C PRO A 249 -14.95 -16.26 -22.21
N GLY A 250 -15.77 -16.11 -21.17
CA GLY A 250 -16.93 -16.98 -20.91
C GLY A 250 -16.61 -18.26 -20.13
N MET A 251 -15.35 -18.49 -19.74
CA MET A 251 -15.05 -19.59 -18.80
C MET A 251 -15.63 -19.28 -17.42
N ASP A 252 -16.47 -20.19 -16.92
CA ASP A 252 -16.94 -20.16 -15.53
C ASP A 252 -15.84 -20.70 -14.61
N MET A 253 -15.48 -19.95 -13.56
CA MET A 253 -14.27 -20.20 -12.77
C MET A 253 -14.59 -20.10 -11.28
N ILE A 254 -13.90 -20.91 -10.48
CA ILE A 254 -13.95 -20.88 -9.01
C ILE A 254 -12.55 -21.08 -8.45
N SER A 255 -12.26 -20.45 -7.31
CA SER A 255 -11.01 -20.64 -6.57
C SER A 255 -11.33 -21.22 -5.20
N ILE A 256 -10.73 -22.37 -4.89
CA ILE A 256 -10.86 -23.08 -3.61
C ILE A 256 -9.48 -23.60 -3.19
N GLY A 257 -9.28 -23.83 -1.89
CA GLY A 257 -8.01 -24.36 -1.40
C GLY A 257 -8.04 -24.68 0.10
N PRO A 258 -7.00 -25.35 0.62
CA PRO A 258 -6.86 -25.60 2.05
C PRO A 258 -6.48 -24.34 2.82
N GLN A 259 -6.54 -24.40 4.15
CA GLN A 259 -6.10 -23.29 5.00
C GLN A 259 -4.56 -23.24 5.06
N ILE A 260 -4.00 -22.18 4.50
CA ILE A 260 -2.56 -21.85 4.54
C ILE A 260 -2.38 -20.56 5.33
N GLU A 261 -1.42 -20.55 6.26
CA GLU A 261 -1.07 -19.39 7.09
C GLU A 261 0.33 -18.89 6.72
N PHE A 262 0.50 -17.57 6.71
CA PHE A 262 1.76 -16.87 6.42
C PHE A 262 2.43 -17.26 5.09
N PRO A 263 1.69 -17.36 3.96
CA PRO A 263 2.31 -17.67 2.69
C PRO A 263 3.40 -16.65 2.34
N HIS A 264 4.49 -17.11 1.70
CA HIS A 264 5.65 -16.31 1.32
C HIS A 264 6.52 -15.81 2.48
N SER A 265 6.43 -16.43 3.65
CA SER A 265 7.37 -16.19 4.76
C SER A 265 8.03 -17.50 5.22
N PRO A 266 9.15 -17.44 5.97
CA PRO A 266 9.71 -18.63 6.62
C PRO A 266 8.77 -19.30 7.62
N ASP A 267 7.70 -18.62 8.05
CA ASP A 267 6.67 -19.14 8.96
C ASP A 267 5.49 -19.82 8.22
N GLU A 268 5.58 -19.93 6.89
CA GLU A 268 4.55 -20.53 6.04
C GLU A 268 4.20 -21.95 6.48
N ARG A 269 2.92 -22.20 6.69
CA ARG A 269 2.41 -23.50 7.14
C ARG A 269 1.01 -23.80 6.64
N VAL A 270 0.72 -25.08 6.40
CA VAL A 270 -0.60 -25.56 5.99
C VAL A 270 -1.25 -26.36 7.10
N LYS A 271 -2.56 -26.15 7.30
CA LYS A 271 -3.34 -26.88 8.30
C LYS A 271 -3.73 -28.25 7.74
N ILE A 272 -2.98 -29.28 8.13
CA ILE A 272 -3.01 -30.62 7.51
C ILE A 272 -4.43 -31.17 7.31
N HIS A 273 -5.32 -31.12 8.30
CA HIS A 273 -6.67 -31.70 8.15
C HIS A 273 -7.49 -31.01 7.04
N THR A 274 -7.30 -29.71 6.80
CA THR A 274 -8.04 -28.96 5.76
C THR A 274 -7.62 -29.36 4.34
N VAL A 275 -6.48 -30.02 4.18
CA VAL A 275 -6.05 -30.57 2.89
C VAL A 275 -6.95 -31.73 2.48
N LYS A 276 -7.38 -32.56 3.44
CA LYS A 276 -8.34 -33.63 3.17
C LYS A 276 -9.70 -33.07 2.78
N ASP A 277 -10.18 -32.06 3.51
CA ASP A 277 -11.46 -31.41 3.21
C ASP A 277 -11.45 -30.81 1.79
N PHE A 278 -10.38 -30.10 1.43
CA PHE A 278 -10.16 -29.60 0.07
C PHE A 278 -10.17 -30.72 -0.98
N TYR A 279 -9.48 -31.83 -0.73
CA TYR A 279 -9.43 -32.96 -1.67
C TYR A 279 -10.81 -33.60 -1.87
N ASP A 280 -11.55 -33.81 -0.78
CA ASP A 280 -12.90 -34.39 -0.84
C ASP A 280 -13.86 -33.47 -1.61
N LEU A 281 -13.78 -32.15 -1.38
CA LEU A 281 -14.53 -31.14 -2.13
C LEU A 281 -14.22 -31.22 -3.64
N LEU A 282 -12.94 -31.24 -4.00
CA LEU A 282 -12.51 -31.32 -5.39
C LEU A 282 -13.04 -32.58 -6.08
N VAL A 283 -12.92 -33.75 -5.43
CA VAL A 283 -13.38 -35.02 -5.99
C VAL A 283 -14.90 -35.03 -6.19
N VAL A 284 -15.67 -34.54 -5.21
CA VAL A 284 -17.13 -34.49 -5.33
C VAL A 284 -17.55 -33.49 -6.40
N ALA A 285 -16.94 -32.31 -6.46
CA ALA A 285 -17.21 -31.31 -7.49
C ALA A 285 -17.00 -31.86 -8.90
N LEU A 286 -15.88 -32.53 -9.14
CA LEU A 286 -15.58 -33.15 -10.43
C LEU A 286 -16.61 -34.23 -10.81
N LYS A 287 -17.10 -35.00 -9.84
CA LYS A 287 -18.17 -36.00 -10.08
C LYS A 287 -19.51 -35.37 -10.42
N GLU A 288 -19.86 -34.25 -9.78
CA GLU A 288 -21.12 -33.55 -10.07
C GLU A 288 -21.05 -32.83 -11.43
N LEU A 289 -19.89 -32.25 -11.80
CA LEU A 289 -19.66 -31.61 -13.10
C LEU A 289 -19.60 -32.58 -14.28
N ALA A 290 -19.30 -33.86 -14.04
CA ALA A 290 -19.22 -34.88 -15.08
C ALA A 290 -20.58 -35.49 -15.47
N LYS A 291 -21.68 -35.06 -14.84
CA LYS A 291 -23.04 -35.50 -15.16
C LYS A 291 -23.62 -34.73 -16.34
#